data_AF-A0A1J4UL31-F1
#
_entry.id   AF-A0A1J4UL31-F1
#
_cell.length_a   1.000
_cell.length_b   1.000
_cell.length_c   1.000
_cell.angle_alpha   90.00
_cell.angle_beta   90.00
_cell.angle_gamma   90.00
#
_symmetry.space_group_name_H-M   'P 1'
#
loop_
_entity.id
_entity.type
_entity.pdbx_description
1 polymer ?
#
loop_
_entity_poly.entity_id
_entity_poly.type
_entity_poly.pdbx_seq_one_letter_code
_entity_poly.pdbx_strand_id
1 'polypeptide(L)'
;MEPRKPSYNIYKPNRDNRGAAVQFDFNVSKQAIFLEAALQVAEQSFDWGNKIVVKLDVVDIGKLLTVLDGKVPQAKLFHDPSKREGYSGNTRNNTVEFSKGQYGYYLRVSQQSADKAVKTVSLSVSEDEAQVLRVLLERAIASCYGW
;
A
#
# COMPACT_ATOMS: atom_id res chain seq x y z
N MET A 1 1.50 -6.68 26.73
CA MET A 1 1.57 -6.67 25.25
C MET A 1 0.57 -5.63 24.78
N GLU A 2 0.99 -4.62 24.02
CA GLU A 2 0.03 -3.71 23.38
C GLU A 2 -0.86 -4.51 22.41
N PRO A 3 -2.17 -4.22 22.35
CA PRO A 3 -3.05 -4.89 21.40
C PRO A 3 -2.57 -4.59 19.97
N ARG A 4 -2.42 -5.65 19.16
CA ARG A 4 -2.04 -5.54 17.75
C ARG A 4 -3.07 -4.65 17.04
N LYS A 5 -2.63 -3.55 16.45
CA LYS A 5 -3.50 -2.67 15.66
C LYS A 5 -4.16 -3.49 14.54
N PRO A 6 -5.48 -3.36 14.33
CA PRO A 6 -6.16 -4.07 13.27
C PRO A 6 -5.60 -3.61 11.91
N SER A 7 -5.05 -4.55 11.16
CA SER A 7 -4.52 -4.32 9.82
C SER A 7 -5.17 -5.27 8.83
N TYR A 8 -5.39 -4.81 7.61
CA TYR A 8 -5.86 -5.66 6.52
C TYR A 8 -4.68 -6.09 5.65
N ASN A 9 -4.48 -7.39 5.50
CA ASN A 9 -3.29 -7.94 4.87
C ASN A 9 -3.69 -8.82 3.68
N ILE A 10 -2.97 -8.68 2.56
CA ILE A 10 -3.11 -9.52 1.37
C ILE A 10 -1.77 -10.25 1.16
N TYR A 11 -1.82 -11.58 1.13
CA TYR A 11 -0.66 -12.43 0.95
C TYR A 11 -0.78 -13.21 -0.35
N LYS A 12 0.16 -13.00 -1.28
CA LYS A 12 0.25 -13.73 -2.55
C LYS A 12 1.59 -14.45 -2.66
N PRO A 13 1.85 -15.50 -1.85
CA PRO A 13 3.05 -16.30 -2.00
C PRO A 13 3.01 -17.09 -3.31
N ASN A 14 4.17 -17.41 -3.86
CA ASN A 14 4.30 -18.37 -4.95
C ASN A 14 5.47 -19.35 -4.68
N ARG A 15 5.49 -20.45 -5.45
CA ARG A 15 6.49 -21.52 -5.31
C ARG A 15 7.91 -21.07 -5.70
N ASP A 16 8.02 -20.01 -6.49
CA ASP A 16 9.29 -19.45 -6.93
C ASP A 16 9.92 -18.49 -5.90
N ASN A 17 9.30 -18.30 -4.73
CA ASN A 17 9.69 -17.30 -3.73
C ASN A 17 9.76 -15.86 -4.29
N ARG A 18 8.94 -15.57 -5.30
CA ARG A 18 8.78 -14.24 -5.91
C ARG A 18 7.44 -13.59 -5.57
N GLY A 19 6.71 -14.15 -4.61
CA GLY A 19 5.45 -13.61 -4.15
C GLY A 19 5.62 -12.27 -3.43
N ALA A 20 4.48 -11.70 -3.04
CA ALA A 20 4.46 -10.44 -2.32
C ALA A 20 3.32 -10.41 -1.30
N ALA A 21 3.48 -9.55 -0.30
CA ALA A 21 2.45 -9.25 0.66
C ALA A 21 2.31 -7.73 0.82
N VAL A 22 1.09 -7.29 1.09
CA VAL A 22 0.80 -5.92 1.50
C VAL A 22 -0.03 -5.90 2.76
N GLN A 23 0.16 -4.85 3.54
CA GLN A 23 -0.57 -4.57 4.76
C GLN A 23 -1.05 -3.13 4.75
N PHE A 24 -2.32 -2.93 5.07
CA PHE A 24 -2.97 -1.64 5.27
C PHE A 24 -3.23 -1.45 6.77
N ASP A 25 -2.46 -0.58 7.41
CA ASP A 25 -2.61 -0.22 8.83
C ASP A 25 -3.28 1.16 8.96
N PHE A 26 -4.49 1.20 9.48
CA PHE A 26 -5.18 2.46 9.73
C PHE A 26 -4.72 3.08 11.05
N ASN A 27 -4.09 4.24 10.96
CA ASN A 27 -3.60 4.97 12.11
C ASN A 27 -4.49 6.17 12.40
N VAL A 28 -5.39 6.01 13.38
CA VAL A 28 -6.35 7.03 13.82
C VAL A 28 -5.65 8.34 14.21
N SER A 29 -4.57 8.29 14.99
CA SER A 29 -3.89 9.50 15.46
C SER A 29 -3.18 10.27 14.33
N LYS A 30 -2.84 9.59 13.24
CA LYS A 30 -2.24 10.19 12.06
C LYS A 30 -3.23 10.45 10.92
N GLN A 31 -4.51 10.10 11.12
CA GLN A 31 -5.59 10.21 10.14
C GLN A 31 -5.17 9.73 8.74
N ALA A 32 -4.52 8.56 8.70
CA ALA A 32 -3.89 8.04 7.49
C ALA A 32 -3.78 6.52 7.53
N ILE A 33 -3.70 5.92 6.35
CA ILE A 33 -3.36 4.50 6.19
C ILE A 33 -1.88 4.39 5.89
N PHE A 34 -1.19 3.48 6.58
CA PHE A 34 0.16 3.07 6.23
C PHE A 34 0.07 1.80 5.38
N LEU A 35 0.44 1.94 4.11
CA LEU A 35 0.62 0.83 3.19
C LEU A 35 2.05 0.30 3.31
N GLU A 36 2.17 -0.94 3.77
CA GLU A 36 3.42 -1.66 3.84
C GLU A 36 3.46 -2.76 2.77
N ALA A 37 4.56 -2.91 2.05
CA ALA A 37 4.70 -3.89 0.98
C ALA A 37 6.03 -4.66 1.11
N ALA A 38 5.95 -6.00 1.11
CA ALA A 38 7.09 -6.89 1.31
C ALA A 38 7.19 -7.95 0.20
N LEU A 39 8.42 -8.31 -0.18
CA LEU A 39 8.69 -9.45 -1.07
C LEU A 39 8.76 -10.73 -0.25
N GLN A 40 8.35 -11.83 -0.88
CA GLN A 40 8.55 -13.18 -0.34
C GLN A 40 10.05 -13.50 -0.30
N VAL A 41 10.49 -14.19 0.75
CA VAL A 41 11.90 -14.64 0.92
C VAL A 41 12.03 -16.13 1.19
N ALA A 42 10.96 -16.80 1.64
CA ALA A 42 10.89 -18.25 1.75
C ALA A 42 9.43 -18.71 1.55
N GLU A 43 9.18 -20.01 1.64
CA GLU A 43 7.84 -20.56 1.50
C GLU A 43 6.88 -19.89 2.51
N GLN A 44 5.90 -19.16 1.97
CA GLN A 44 4.92 -18.41 2.76
C GLN A 44 5.52 -17.40 3.76
N SER A 45 6.75 -16.95 3.54
CA SER A 45 7.46 -16.01 4.42
C SER A 45 7.89 -14.76 3.65
N PHE A 46 7.74 -13.59 4.27
CA PHE A 46 7.92 -12.28 3.64
C PHE A 46 8.89 -11.41 4.43
N ASP A 47 9.74 -10.68 3.72
CA ASP A 47 10.75 -9.80 4.30
C ASP A 47 10.15 -8.45 4.69
N TRP A 48 9.47 -8.47 5.85
CA TRP A 48 8.96 -7.27 6.51
C TRP A 48 10.08 -6.38 7.07
N GLY A 49 11.30 -6.89 7.21
CA GLY A 49 12.47 -6.11 7.66
C GLY A 49 12.89 -5.07 6.62
N ASN A 50 12.82 -5.43 5.33
CA ASN A 50 13.13 -4.54 4.22
C ASN A 50 11.87 -4.05 3.47
N LYS A 51 10.70 -4.02 4.09
CA LYS A 51 9.45 -3.58 3.44
C LYS A 51 9.51 -2.14 2.92
N ILE A 52 8.71 -1.85 1.90
CA ILE A 52 8.39 -0.48 1.48
C ILE A 52 7.24 0.02 2.36
N VAL A 53 7.32 1.27 2.85
CA VAL A 53 6.25 1.91 3.63
C VAL A 53 5.83 3.21 2.95
N VAL A 54 4.52 3.36 2.70
CA VAL A 54 3.92 4.56 2.13
C VAL A 54 2.77 5.03 3.01
N LYS A 55 2.77 6.31 3.38
CA LYS A 55 1.62 6.94 4.05
C LYS A 55 0.63 7.40 2.98
N LEU A 56 -0.59 6.88 3.04
CA LEU A 56 -1.72 7.30 2.22
C LEU A 56 -2.52 8.34 3.01
N ASP A 57 -2.60 9.56 2.48
CA ASP A 57 -3.49 10.59 3.04
C ASP A 57 -4.94 10.42 2.53
N VAL A 58 -5.85 11.27 2.99
CA VAL A 58 -7.27 11.20 2.61
C VAL A 58 -7.47 11.36 1.10
N VAL A 59 -6.66 12.18 0.43
CA VAL A 59 -6.75 12.40 -1.02
C VAL A 59 -6.25 11.17 -1.78
N ASP A 60 -5.17 10.54 -1.29
CA ASP A 60 -4.68 9.29 -1.84
C ASP A 60 -5.69 8.16 -1.68
N ILE A 61 -6.34 8.06 -0.52
CA ILE A 61 -7.44 7.11 -0.29
C ILE A 61 -8.57 7.36 -1.30
N GLY A 62 -8.96 8.62 -1.51
CA GLY A 62 -9.95 9.00 -2.52
C GLY A 62 -9.56 8.57 -3.93
N LYS A 63 -8.29 8.73 -4.33
CA LYS A 63 -7.79 8.27 -5.65
C LYS A 63 -7.83 6.74 -5.79
N LEU A 64 -7.61 5.99 -4.72
CA LEU A 64 -7.77 4.53 -4.77
C LEU A 64 -9.24 4.13 -4.91
N LEU A 65 -10.14 4.82 -4.20
CA LEU A 65 -11.58 4.60 -4.31
C LEU A 65 -12.12 4.87 -5.71
N THR A 66 -11.63 5.90 -6.43
CA THR A 66 -12.07 6.14 -7.81
C THR A 66 -11.73 4.99 -8.77
N VAL A 67 -10.67 4.23 -8.51
CA VAL A 67 -10.34 3.00 -9.26
C VAL A 67 -11.26 1.85 -8.85
N LEU A 68 -11.49 1.67 -7.55
CA LEU A 68 -12.38 0.63 -7.03
C LEU A 68 -13.83 0.81 -7.50
N ASP A 69 -14.30 2.05 -7.56
CA ASP A 69 -15.63 2.43 -8.06
C ASP A 69 -15.72 2.44 -9.60
N GLY A 70 -14.63 2.08 -10.30
CA GLY A 70 -14.58 2.00 -11.76
C GLY A 70 -14.68 3.35 -12.48
N LYS A 71 -14.43 4.47 -11.78
CA LYS A 71 -14.46 5.83 -12.38
C LYS A 71 -13.23 6.09 -13.25
N VAL A 72 -12.08 5.54 -12.86
CA VAL A 72 -10.83 5.61 -13.62
C VAL A 72 -10.17 4.23 -13.68
N PRO A 73 -9.46 3.89 -14.77
CA PRO A 73 -8.85 2.57 -14.92
C PRO A 73 -7.62 2.36 -14.03
N GLN A 74 -6.98 3.46 -13.59
CA GLN A 74 -5.79 3.42 -12.75
C GLN A 74 -5.62 4.70 -11.94
N ALA A 75 -4.95 4.58 -10.79
CA ALA A 75 -4.46 5.69 -9.98
C ALA A 75 -2.97 5.53 -9.73
N LYS A 76 -2.23 6.64 -9.82
CA LYS A 76 -0.80 6.68 -9.55
C LYS A 76 -0.50 7.78 -8.54
N LEU A 77 0.11 7.38 -7.42
CA LEU A 77 0.47 8.23 -6.30
C LEU A 77 1.98 8.41 -6.31
N PHE A 78 2.45 9.64 -6.11
CA PHE A 78 3.86 9.97 -6.04
C PHE A 78 4.12 10.66 -4.71
N HIS A 79 4.98 10.06 -3.89
CA HIS A 79 5.41 10.63 -2.63
C HIS A 79 6.91 10.86 -2.67
N ASP A 80 7.33 12.09 -2.44
CA ASP A 80 8.73 12.45 -2.27
C ASP A 80 8.98 12.74 -0.78
N PRO A 81 9.40 11.74 0.01
CA PRO A 81 9.67 11.94 1.43
C PRO A 81 10.85 12.88 1.68
N SER A 82 11.72 13.12 0.69
CA SER A 82 12.88 14.01 0.82
C SER A 82 12.53 15.49 0.90
N LYS A 83 11.31 15.87 0.48
CA LYS A 83 10.80 17.24 0.58
C LYS A 83 10.25 17.61 1.96
N ARG A 84 10.26 16.70 2.92
CA ARG A 84 9.82 16.97 4.29
C ARG A 84 10.96 17.57 5.11
N GLU A 85 10.69 18.65 5.83
CA GLU A 85 11.65 19.20 6.81
C GLU A 85 12.05 18.14 7.84
N GLY A 86 13.36 18.04 8.11
CA GLY A 86 13.93 17.08 9.07
C GLY A 86 14.07 15.64 8.56
N TYR A 87 13.95 15.42 7.25
CA TYR A 87 14.11 14.09 6.66
C TYR A 87 15.59 13.64 6.62
N SER A 88 15.92 12.59 7.36
CA SER A 88 17.25 11.95 7.39
C SER A 88 17.28 10.57 6.71
N GLY A 89 16.27 10.25 5.88
CA GLY A 89 16.12 8.92 5.29
C GLY A 89 16.83 8.77 3.94
N ASN A 90 17.11 7.52 3.55
CA ASN A 90 17.73 7.19 2.26
C ASN A 90 16.70 6.99 1.11
N THR A 91 15.42 7.28 1.35
CA THR A 91 14.38 7.18 0.31
C THR A 91 14.24 8.48 -0.44
N ARG A 92 14.33 8.41 -1.77
CA ARG A 92 14.13 9.56 -2.65
C ARG A 92 12.66 9.69 -3.03
N ASN A 93 12.06 8.63 -3.58
CA ASN A 93 10.69 8.65 -4.07
C ASN A 93 9.98 7.33 -3.79
N ASN A 94 8.70 7.41 -3.46
CA ASN A 94 7.78 6.29 -3.43
C ASN A 94 6.69 6.49 -4.48
N THR A 95 6.29 5.41 -5.12
CA THR A 95 5.18 5.40 -6.08
C THR A 95 4.25 4.25 -5.76
N VAL A 96 2.97 4.54 -5.69
CA VAL A 96 1.91 3.53 -5.58
C VAL A 96 1.06 3.60 -6.82
N GLU A 97 0.94 2.49 -7.53
CA GLU A 97 0.11 2.36 -8.71
C GLU A 97 -0.94 1.29 -8.44
N PHE A 98 -2.20 1.65 -8.61
CA PHE A 98 -3.32 0.75 -8.44
C PHE A 98 -4.18 0.80 -9.70
N SER A 99 -4.35 -0.34 -10.37
CA SER A 99 -5.02 -0.40 -11.66
C SER A 99 -6.01 -1.56 -11.74
N LYS A 100 -7.06 -1.39 -12.54
CA LYS A 100 -8.02 -2.44 -12.87
C LYS A 100 -7.42 -3.37 -13.92
N GLY A 101 -7.43 -4.67 -13.64
CA GLY A 101 -7.09 -5.74 -14.58
C GLY A 101 -8.33 -6.50 -15.05
N GLN A 102 -8.12 -7.54 -15.87
CA GLN A 102 -9.19 -8.36 -16.42
C GLN A 102 -9.93 -9.20 -15.36
N TYR A 103 -9.24 -9.66 -14.32
CA TYR A 103 -9.76 -10.58 -13.30
C TYR A 103 -9.61 -10.02 -11.86
N GLY A 104 -9.54 -8.70 -11.72
CA GLY A 104 -9.32 -8.04 -10.44
C GLY A 104 -8.54 -6.74 -10.60
N TYR A 105 -7.62 -6.49 -9.69
CA TYR A 105 -6.80 -5.29 -9.64
C TYR A 105 -5.32 -5.67 -9.51
N TYR A 106 -4.45 -4.72 -9.83
CA TYR A 106 -3.03 -4.84 -9.66
C TYR A 106 -2.53 -3.70 -8.78
N LEU A 107 -1.79 -4.05 -7.73
CA LEU A 107 -1.14 -3.09 -6.85
C LEU A 107 0.37 -3.19 -7.04
N ARG A 108 0.99 -2.07 -7.38
CA ARG A 108 2.45 -1.94 -7.51
C ARG A 108 2.94 -0.81 -6.63
N VAL A 109 3.84 -1.13 -5.71
CA VAL A 109 4.50 -0.20 -4.80
C VAL A 109 5.98 -0.17 -5.14
N SER A 110 6.49 1.00 -5.50
CA SER A 110 7.90 1.20 -5.84
C SER A 110 8.54 2.20 -4.88
N GLN A 111 9.78 1.94 -4.50
CA GLN A 111 10.61 2.81 -3.68
C GLN A 111 11.95 2.99 -4.39
N GLN A 112 12.36 4.23 -4.58
CA GLN A 112 13.67 4.60 -5.12
C GLN A 112 14.53 5.15 -3.99
N SER A 113 15.72 4.57 -3.77
CA SER A 113 16.70 5.09 -2.81
C SER A 113 17.46 6.31 -3.37
N ALA A 114 18.22 7.01 -2.52
CA ALA A 114 19.07 8.12 -2.96
C ALA A 114 20.13 7.66 -3.99
N ASP A 115 20.61 6.42 -3.86
CA ASP A 115 21.54 5.74 -4.77
C ASP A 115 20.89 5.30 -6.09
N LYS A 116 19.64 5.72 -6.35
CA LYS A 116 18.82 5.39 -7.51
C LYS A 116 18.45 3.90 -7.65
N ALA A 117 18.75 3.07 -6.65
CA ALA A 117 18.25 1.70 -6.63
C ALA A 117 16.72 1.70 -6.48
N VAL A 118 16.02 0.90 -7.28
CA VAL A 118 14.56 0.83 -7.28
C VAL A 118 14.13 -0.53 -6.74
N LYS A 119 13.44 -0.52 -5.60
CA LYS A 119 12.71 -1.68 -5.09
C LYS A 119 11.27 -1.59 -5.55
N THR A 120 10.76 -2.65 -6.16
CA THR A 120 9.35 -2.75 -6.57
C THR A 120 8.74 -3.98 -5.90
N VAL A 121 7.57 -3.81 -5.32
CA VAL A 121 6.71 -4.88 -4.82
C VAL A 121 5.41 -4.81 -5.60
N SER A 122 4.96 -5.93 -6.12
CA SER A 122 3.70 -5.97 -6.89
C SER A 122 2.94 -7.25 -6.64
N LEU A 123 1.62 -7.13 -6.58
CA LEU A 123 0.71 -8.26 -6.42
C LEU A 123 -0.62 -8.01 -7.14
N SER A 124 -1.31 -9.09 -7.47
CA SER A 124 -2.72 -9.05 -7.84
C SER A 124 -3.58 -8.95 -6.58
N VAL A 125 -4.69 -8.24 -6.72
CA VAL A 125 -5.76 -8.13 -5.73
C VAL A 125 -7.02 -8.64 -6.41
N SER A 126 -7.66 -9.68 -5.86
CA SER A 126 -8.90 -10.21 -6.42
C SER A 126 -10.08 -9.26 -6.20
N GLU A 127 -11.19 -9.50 -6.88
CA GLU A 127 -12.41 -8.67 -6.74
C GLU A 127 -12.94 -8.67 -5.30
N ASP A 128 -12.91 -9.82 -4.63
CA ASP A 128 -13.32 -9.97 -3.23
C ASP A 128 -12.38 -9.23 -2.27
N GLU A 129 -11.06 -9.35 -2.46
CA GLU A 129 -10.06 -8.62 -1.69
C GLU A 129 -10.20 -7.10 -1.89
N ALA A 130 -10.49 -6.68 -3.12
CA ALA A 130 -10.71 -5.29 -3.49
C ALA A 130 -11.98 -4.71 -2.85
N GLN A 131 -13.05 -5.52 -2.73
CA GLN A 131 -14.27 -5.08 -2.06
C GLN A 131 -14.06 -4.88 -0.55
N VAL A 132 -13.30 -5.76 0.12
CA VAL A 132 -12.92 -5.56 1.52
C VAL A 132 -12.07 -4.30 1.67
N LEU A 133 -11.11 -4.09 0.76
CA LEU A 133 -10.30 -2.88 0.72
C LEU A 133 -11.16 -1.63 0.56
N ARG A 134 -12.15 -1.63 -0.35
CA ARG A 134 -13.07 -0.50 -0.56
C ARG A 134 -13.76 -0.10 0.73
N VAL A 135 -14.36 -1.05 1.45
CA VAL A 135 -15.02 -0.78 2.74
C VAL A 135 -14.04 -0.18 3.76
N LEU A 136 -12.83 -0.73 3.85
CA LEU A 136 -11.80 -0.21 4.74
C LEU A 136 -11.43 1.24 4.40
N LEU A 137 -11.23 1.55 3.12
CA LEU A 137 -10.87 2.88 2.65
C LEU A 137 -11.99 3.91 2.92
N GLU A 138 -13.25 3.55 2.64
CA GLU A 138 -14.41 4.41 2.95
C GLU A 138 -14.51 4.70 4.46
N ARG A 139 -14.34 3.66 5.29
CA ARG A 139 -14.36 3.80 6.74
C ARG A 139 -13.19 4.60 7.28
N ALA A 140 -12.03 4.52 6.65
CA ALA A 140 -10.87 5.34 7.00
C ALA A 140 -11.15 6.82 6.74
N ILE A 141 -11.74 7.19 5.60
CA ILE A 141 -12.14 8.58 5.32
C ILE A 141 -13.15 9.07 6.37
N ALA A 142 -14.22 8.31 6.60
CA ALA A 142 -15.24 8.68 7.60
C ALA A 142 -14.62 8.92 8.99
N SER A 143 -13.73 8.02 9.41
CA SER A 143 -13.02 8.13 10.69
C SER A 143 -12.10 9.35 10.75
N CYS A 144 -11.45 9.73 9.64
CA CYS A 144 -10.61 10.94 9.59
C CYS A 144 -11.40 12.23 9.83
N TYR A 145 -12.69 12.25 9.49
CA TYR A 145 -13.57 13.41 9.70
C TYR A 145 -14.48 13.29 10.94
N GLY A 146 -14.38 12.20 11.69
CA GLY A 146 -15.20 11.96 12.89
C GLY A 146 -16.67 11.68 12.59
N TRP A 147 -16.96 11.08 11.43
CA TRP A 147 -18.31 10.66 11.03
C TRP A 147 -18.73 9.32 11.64
#